data_AF-A0A0F0H0Z0-F1
#
_entry.id   AF-A0A0F0H0Z0-F1
#
_cell.length_a   1.000
_cell.length_b   1.000
_cell.length_c   1.000
_cell.angle_alpha   90.00
_cell.angle_beta   90.00
_cell.angle_gamma   90.00
#
_symmetry.space_group_name_H-M   'P 1'
#
loop_
_entity.id
_entity.type
_entity.pdbx_description
1 polymer ?
#
loop_
_entity_poly.entity_id
_entity_poly.type
_entity_poly.pdbx_seq_one_letter_code
_entity_poly.pdbx_strand_id
1 'polypeptide(L)'
;MRISLAVITIALLAAGCGGSGQENKPAAENQPTETSSSASDMPKNLLVGDWKESAGQSDKVQETLSKAGFDCSRADMDYVDLRMCVKSVPPPSAEKAGSSIRMKFLADGKGTVVRAAIDGADKEGSMRSAALKALLPEQDVAVVQAGGQTLTWGTMKEQQDTVHLVVKGGEQAADVLNPISFNTTKEQALPKMQAGGFKCEFKAPIGSTQQTSLECNMFGGGFEDIQRSASLADAGNGLSAITIKAWQGKTTDQNIAALKSMVKPAFEVSDDLKDIKAYVEKNLDGKEHSAYVGKFIVTIQISKSLMLGDSAAVNVTHETNDFGATKK
;
A
#
# COMPACT_ATOMS: atom_id res chain seq x y z
N MET A 1 -18.43 -32.23 -43.43
CA MET A 1 -19.88 -32.02 -43.57
C MET A 1 -20.16 -30.59 -43.15
N ARG A 2 -20.70 -29.79 -44.07
CA ARG A 2 -20.85 -28.32 -44.02
C ARG A 2 -22.12 -27.92 -43.27
N ILE A 3 -22.26 -26.59 -43.09
CA ILE A 3 -23.48 -25.75 -42.92
C ILE A 3 -23.56 -25.14 -41.50
N SER A 4 -23.71 -23.83 -41.27
CA SER A 4 -23.78 -22.65 -42.14
C SER A 4 -23.63 -21.35 -41.33
N LEU A 5 -23.08 -20.33 -41.99
CA LEU A 5 -23.22 -18.89 -41.69
C LEU A 5 -24.68 -18.42 -41.81
N ALA A 6 -25.08 -17.45 -41.00
CA ALA A 6 -26.02 -16.37 -41.36
C ALA A 6 -26.12 -15.35 -40.21
N VAL A 7 -26.43 -14.07 -40.37
CA VAL A 7 -26.44 -13.08 -41.46
C VAL A 7 -26.53 -11.73 -40.69
N ILE A 8 -25.77 -10.73 -41.11
CA ILE A 8 -25.84 -9.35 -40.60
C ILE A 8 -27.04 -8.64 -41.25
N THR A 9 -27.81 -7.90 -40.46
CA THR A 9 -28.82 -6.96 -40.98
C THR A 9 -28.45 -5.52 -40.59
N ILE A 10 -28.20 -4.70 -41.61
CA ILE A 10 -28.04 -3.25 -41.53
C ILE A 10 -29.40 -2.62 -41.85
N ALA A 11 -29.80 -1.61 -41.10
CA ALA A 11 -30.83 -0.66 -41.52
C ALA A 11 -30.31 0.77 -41.33
N LEU A 12 -30.01 1.45 -42.45
CA LEU A 12 -29.93 2.90 -42.55
C LEU A 12 -31.29 3.41 -43.01
N LEU A 13 -31.79 4.48 -42.37
CA LEU A 13 -32.77 5.39 -42.95
C LEU A 13 -32.31 6.82 -42.68
N ALA A 14 -32.31 7.61 -43.75
CA ALA A 14 -31.85 8.99 -43.81
C ALA A 14 -33.01 9.95 -44.11
N ALA A 15 -32.81 11.19 -43.68
CA ALA A 15 -33.11 12.46 -44.35
C ALA A 15 -34.53 13.09 -44.32
N GLY A 16 -34.52 14.40 -43.97
CA GLY A 16 -35.39 15.48 -44.47
C GLY A 16 -36.34 16.08 -43.44
N CYS A 17 -36.58 17.39 -43.30
CA CYS A 17 -36.20 18.57 -44.11
C CYS A 17 -36.66 19.89 -43.41
N GLY A 18 -35.99 21.03 -43.70
CA GLY A 18 -36.48 22.43 -43.63
C GLY A 18 -36.22 23.18 -42.30
N GLY A 19 -35.48 24.31 -42.18
CA GLY A 19 -35.35 25.54 -43.01
C GLY A 19 -36.20 26.66 -42.33
N SER A 20 -35.82 27.93 -42.12
CA SER A 20 -34.78 28.84 -42.64
C SER A 20 -34.89 30.25 -41.98
N GLY A 21 -33.75 30.97 -41.80
CA GLY A 21 -33.56 32.46 -41.81
C GLY A 21 -34.06 33.30 -40.60
N GLN A 22 -33.47 34.42 -40.17
CA GLN A 22 -32.35 35.25 -40.65
C GLN A 22 -31.95 36.27 -39.54
N GLU A 23 -30.74 36.84 -39.68
CA GLU A 23 -29.93 37.71 -38.80
C GLU A 23 -30.56 38.98 -38.19
N ASN A 24 -30.06 39.38 -37.00
CA ASN A 24 -29.40 40.70 -36.78
C ASN A 24 -28.74 40.80 -35.39
N LYS A 25 -27.47 41.23 -35.35
CA LYS A 25 -26.72 41.80 -34.19
C LYS A 25 -26.88 43.34 -34.23
N PRO A 26 -26.58 44.16 -33.18
CA PRO A 26 -25.43 44.03 -32.27
C PRO A 26 -25.57 44.46 -30.78
N ALA A 27 -24.56 44.03 -30.00
CA ALA A 27 -23.90 44.62 -28.82
C ALA A 27 -24.69 45.19 -27.60
N ALA A 28 -24.49 44.58 -26.42
CA ALA A 28 -24.00 45.25 -25.20
C ALA A 28 -23.71 44.25 -24.06
N GLU A 29 -22.76 44.65 -23.22
CA GLU A 29 -22.12 44.03 -22.03
C GLU A 29 -22.98 43.41 -20.91
N ASN A 30 -22.32 42.47 -20.21
CA ASN A 30 -22.32 42.16 -18.76
C ASN A 30 -23.12 40.96 -18.19
N GLN A 31 -22.32 40.02 -17.66
CA GLN A 31 -22.51 39.16 -16.46
C GLN A 31 -23.24 37.79 -16.57
N PRO A 32 -22.90 36.84 -15.67
CA PRO A 32 -22.25 35.59 -16.03
C PRO A 32 -23.23 34.41 -16.02
N THR A 33 -23.23 33.62 -17.08
CA THR A 33 -24.03 32.39 -17.11
C THR A 33 -23.19 31.24 -16.55
N GLU A 34 -23.64 30.76 -15.40
CA GLU A 34 -23.24 29.52 -14.76
C GLU A 34 -23.05 28.41 -15.79
N THR A 35 -21.79 28.10 -16.09
CA THR A 35 -21.49 26.83 -16.76
C THR A 35 -21.42 25.80 -15.65
N SER A 36 -22.58 25.19 -15.37
CA SER A 36 -22.71 23.93 -14.67
C SER A 36 -21.88 22.89 -15.42
N SER A 37 -20.58 22.86 -15.11
CA SER A 37 -19.76 21.67 -15.33
C SER A 37 -20.23 20.69 -14.29
N SER A 38 -21.06 19.73 -14.74
CA SER A 38 -21.43 18.57 -13.96
C SER A 38 -20.17 17.95 -13.39
N ALA A 39 -19.91 18.28 -12.12
CA ALA A 39 -19.02 17.54 -11.28
C ALA A 39 -19.54 16.10 -11.37
N SER A 40 -18.71 15.21 -11.90
CA SER A 40 -18.95 13.80 -11.74
C SER A 40 -18.91 13.56 -10.23
N ASP A 41 -20.09 13.39 -9.64
CA ASP A 41 -20.29 12.98 -8.24
C ASP A 41 -19.64 11.61 -8.06
N MET A 42 -18.32 11.60 -7.83
CA MET A 42 -17.69 10.45 -7.18
C MET A 42 -18.11 10.44 -5.72
N PRO A 43 -18.46 9.27 -5.13
CA PRO A 43 -19.04 9.25 -3.80
C PRO A 43 -18.04 9.77 -2.77
N LYS A 44 -18.49 10.75 -1.98
CA LYS A 44 -17.91 11.07 -0.68
C LYS A 44 -17.88 9.79 0.17
N ASN A 45 -16.69 9.24 0.36
CA ASN A 45 -16.36 8.09 1.22
C ASN A 45 -17.15 6.80 0.96
N LEU A 46 -16.47 5.78 0.43
CA LEU A 46 -17.04 4.47 0.09
C LEU A 46 -17.41 3.63 1.34
N LEU A 47 -17.04 4.08 2.53
CA LEU A 47 -17.32 3.39 3.78
C LEU A 47 -18.71 3.78 4.28
N VAL A 48 -19.65 2.83 4.18
CA VAL A 48 -21.03 2.96 4.69
C VAL A 48 -21.30 1.86 5.72
N GLY A 49 -21.93 2.22 6.84
CA GLY A 49 -22.39 1.28 7.85
C GLY A 49 -22.93 1.98 9.11
N ASP A 50 -23.52 1.19 10.00
CA ASP A 50 -24.27 1.67 11.17
C ASP A 50 -23.38 1.83 12.42
N TRP A 51 -22.18 2.38 12.26
CA TRP A 51 -21.30 2.67 13.39
C TRP A 51 -21.60 4.04 14.02
N LYS A 52 -21.27 4.17 15.30
CA LYS A 52 -21.33 5.46 15.98
C LYS A 52 -20.19 6.34 15.50
N GLU A 53 -20.52 7.49 14.93
CA GLU A 53 -19.54 8.47 14.48
C GLU A 53 -18.68 9.00 15.62
N SER A 54 -17.39 9.18 15.34
CA SER A 54 -16.40 9.78 16.23
C SER A 54 -15.53 10.75 15.42
N ALA A 55 -16.05 11.96 15.25
CA ALA A 55 -15.43 12.95 14.36
C ALA A 55 -13.98 13.27 14.80
N GLY A 56 -13.04 13.24 13.84
CA GLY A 56 -11.62 13.52 14.08
C GLY A 56 -10.85 12.43 14.84
N GLN A 57 -11.43 11.23 15.03
CA GLN A 57 -10.75 10.14 15.74
C GLN A 57 -9.45 9.73 15.05
N SER A 58 -9.39 9.65 13.72
CA SER A 58 -8.21 9.26 12.96
C SER A 58 -7.02 10.20 13.19
N ASP A 59 -7.26 11.52 13.24
CA ASP A 59 -6.25 12.52 13.57
C ASP A 59 -5.76 12.38 15.02
N LYS A 60 -6.69 12.17 15.97
CA LYS A 60 -6.34 11.96 17.38
C LYS A 60 -5.52 10.68 17.58
N VAL A 61 -5.85 9.60 16.89
CA VAL A 61 -5.10 8.34 16.91
C VAL A 61 -3.68 8.59 16.41
N GLN A 62 -3.53 9.23 15.25
CA GLN A 62 -2.23 9.57 14.69
C GLN A 62 -1.42 10.46 15.64
N GLU A 63 -2.01 11.53 16.17
CA GLU A 63 -1.33 12.44 17.09
C GLU A 63 -0.84 11.71 18.35
N THR A 64 -1.68 10.82 18.90
CA THR A 64 -1.33 10.02 20.08
C THR A 64 -0.18 9.06 19.79
N LEU A 65 -0.21 8.38 18.64
CA LEU A 65 0.85 7.47 18.19
C LEU A 65 2.16 8.23 17.92
N SER A 66 2.10 9.37 17.24
CA SER A 66 3.27 10.22 16.99
C SER A 66 3.90 10.72 18.28
N LYS A 67 3.10 11.13 19.27
CA LYS A 67 3.59 11.47 20.63
C LYS A 67 4.23 10.27 21.34
N ALA A 68 3.75 9.06 21.06
CA ALA A 68 4.36 7.82 21.54
C ALA A 68 5.59 7.38 20.73
N GLY A 69 6.03 8.17 19.74
CA GLY A 69 7.23 7.93 18.94
C GLY A 69 7.02 6.99 17.75
N PHE A 70 5.78 6.84 17.27
CA PHE A 70 5.51 6.19 15.99
C PHE A 70 5.71 7.19 14.85
N ASP A 71 6.33 6.74 13.76
CA ASP A 71 6.33 7.46 12.50
C ASP A 71 5.04 7.14 11.75
N CYS A 72 4.28 8.17 11.38
CA CYS A 72 2.96 8.02 10.80
C CYS A 72 2.87 8.63 9.41
N SER A 73 2.20 7.94 8.51
CA SER A 73 1.98 8.33 7.13
C SER A 73 0.53 8.08 6.73
N ARG A 74 0.07 8.82 5.73
CA ARG A 74 -1.28 8.71 5.16
C ARG A 74 -1.16 8.41 3.68
N ALA A 75 -1.97 7.47 3.20
CA ALA A 75 -2.06 7.16 1.77
C ALA A 75 -2.72 8.33 1.00
N ASP A 76 -2.20 8.61 -0.20
CA ASP A 76 -2.76 9.63 -1.10
C ASP A 76 -3.97 9.08 -1.88
N MET A 77 -5.06 8.87 -1.14
CA MET A 77 -6.35 8.44 -1.68
C MET A 77 -7.44 9.43 -1.28
N ASP A 78 -8.22 9.86 -2.26
CA ASP A 78 -9.31 10.83 -2.12
C ASP A 78 -10.61 10.21 -1.59
N TYR A 79 -10.81 8.91 -1.83
CA TYR A 79 -12.03 8.20 -1.44
C TYR A 79 -11.99 7.55 -0.05
N VAL A 80 -10.82 7.50 0.62
CA VAL A 80 -10.68 6.87 1.92
C VAL A 80 -9.53 7.44 2.76
N ASP A 81 -9.70 7.53 4.08
CA ASP A 81 -8.64 7.91 5.01
C ASP A 81 -7.91 6.65 5.51
N LEU A 82 -6.81 6.30 4.83
CA LEU A 82 -5.97 5.16 5.19
C LEU A 82 -4.63 5.64 5.73
N ARG A 83 -4.26 5.16 6.92
CA ARG A 83 -3.06 5.58 7.64
C ARG A 83 -2.27 4.41 8.20
N MET A 84 -0.97 4.62 8.31
CA MET A 84 -0.02 3.65 8.87
C MET A 84 0.93 4.36 9.82
N CYS A 85 1.07 3.81 11.02
CA CYS A 85 2.00 4.27 12.04
C CYS A 85 2.93 3.12 12.43
N VAL A 86 4.23 3.34 12.37
CA VAL A 86 5.24 2.30 12.64
C VAL A 86 6.18 2.79 13.72
N LYS A 87 6.53 1.89 14.65
CA LYS A 87 7.55 2.14 15.64
C LYS A 87 8.54 0.99 15.64
N SER A 88 9.79 1.32 15.33
CA SER A 88 10.89 0.38 15.30
C SER A 88 11.61 0.37 16.65
N VAL A 89 11.87 -0.82 17.16
CA VAL A 89 12.67 -1.08 18.34
C VAL A 89 14.02 -1.63 17.89
N PRO A 90 15.12 -0.92 18.22
CA PRO A 90 16.44 -1.44 17.91
C PRO A 90 16.65 -2.76 18.64
N PRO A 91 17.45 -3.68 18.07
CA PRO A 91 17.69 -4.96 18.71
C PRO A 91 18.35 -4.76 20.08
N PRO A 92 17.99 -5.56 21.09
CA PRO A 92 18.56 -5.44 22.43
C PRO A 92 20.05 -5.87 22.49
N SER A 93 20.57 -6.49 21.42
CA SER A 93 21.98 -6.89 21.28
C SER A 93 22.35 -7.01 19.81
N ALA A 94 23.65 -7.11 19.50
CA ALA A 94 24.14 -7.28 18.13
C ALA A 94 23.62 -8.55 17.43
N GLU A 95 23.20 -9.56 18.20
CA GLU A 95 22.83 -10.91 17.75
C GLU A 95 21.32 -11.10 17.50
N LYS A 96 20.48 -10.14 17.90
CA LYS A 96 19.02 -10.20 17.68
C LYS A 96 18.62 -9.26 16.55
N ALA A 97 17.58 -9.62 15.80
CA ALA A 97 16.94 -8.69 14.88
C ALA A 97 16.23 -7.58 15.66
N GLY A 98 16.14 -6.39 15.05
CA GLY A 98 15.20 -5.39 15.52
C GLY A 98 13.77 -5.94 15.40
N SER A 99 12.83 -5.30 16.07
CA SER A 99 11.42 -5.53 15.84
C SER A 99 10.73 -4.22 15.53
N SER A 100 9.63 -4.28 14.81
CA SER A 100 8.72 -3.16 14.68
C SER A 100 7.32 -3.57 15.10
N ILE A 101 6.56 -2.56 15.53
CA ILE A 101 5.12 -2.63 15.56
C ILE A 101 4.58 -1.71 14.47
N ARG A 102 3.57 -2.17 13.75
CA ARG A 102 2.85 -1.37 12.77
C ARG A 102 1.39 -1.36 13.14
N MET A 103 0.80 -0.18 13.15
CA MET A 103 -0.64 0.01 13.23
C MET A 103 -1.11 0.63 11.93
N LYS A 104 -1.99 -0.08 11.23
CA LYS A 104 -2.70 0.40 10.04
C LYS A 104 -4.15 0.65 10.42
N PHE A 105 -4.75 1.73 9.94
CA PHE A 105 -6.16 2.00 10.21
C PHE A 105 -6.84 2.76 9.09
N LEU A 106 -8.13 2.47 8.97
CA LEU A 106 -9.05 2.99 7.96
C LEU A 106 -10.12 3.82 8.65
N ALA A 107 -10.39 5.01 8.15
CA ALA A 107 -11.41 5.90 8.69
C ALA A 107 -12.41 6.40 7.63
N ASP A 108 -13.64 6.65 8.09
CA ASP A 108 -14.72 7.21 7.29
C ASP A 108 -14.53 8.70 6.98
N GLY A 109 -15.50 9.32 6.31
CA GLY A 109 -15.40 10.72 5.85
C GLY A 109 -15.43 11.75 6.99
N LYS A 110 -15.75 11.32 8.20
CA LYS A 110 -15.75 12.14 9.41
C LYS A 110 -14.51 11.87 10.27
N GLY A 111 -13.64 10.94 9.86
CA GLY A 111 -12.46 10.53 10.59
C GLY A 111 -12.75 9.51 11.69
N THR A 112 -13.92 8.85 11.69
CA THR A 112 -14.19 7.72 12.58
C THR A 112 -13.37 6.53 12.11
N VAL A 113 -12.53 5.95 12.98
CA VAL A 113 -11.79 4.74 12.61
C VAL A 113 -12.76 3.57 12.58
N VAL A 114 -12.86 2.90 11.42
CA VAL A 114 -13.77 1.77 11.20
C VAL A 114 -13.07 0.43 11.25
N ARG A 115 -11.79 0.40 10.85
CA ARG A 115 -10.96 -0.80 10.87
C ARG A 115 -9.54 -0.45 11.29
N ALA A 116 -8.91 -1.34 12.03
CA ALA A 116 -7.48 -1.26 12.30
C ALA A 116 -6.84 -2.65 12.29
N ALA A 117 -5.57 -2.70 11.93
CA ALA A 117 -4.73 -3.87 12.03
C ALA A 117 -3.45 -3.47 12.79
N ILE A 118 -3.07 -4.25 13.79
CA ILE A 118 -1.83 -4.07 14.54
C ILE A 118 -1.00 -5.33 14.36
N ASP A 119 0.14 -5.21 13.68
CA ASP A 119 1.08 -6.30 13.46
C ASP A 119 2.42 -6.01 14.16
N GLY A 120 3.17 -7.08 14.47
CA GLY A 120 4.51 -6.97 15.05
C GLY A 120 4.80 -7.96 16.19
N ALA A 121 6.08 -8.11 16.53
CA ALA A 121 6.56 -9.15 17.44
C ALA A 121 6.25 -8.89 18.94
N ASP A 122 5.71 -7.73 19.31
CA ASP A 122 5.46 -7.33 20.70
C ASP A 122 4.03 -7.67 21.17
N LYS A 123 3.69 -8.96 21.21
CA LYS A 123 2.31 -9.43 21.48
C LYS A 123 1.74 -9.01 22.82
N GLU A 124 2.58 -8.75 23.83
CA GLU A 124 2.16 -8.39 25.19
C GLU A 124 2.82 -7.11 25.72
N GLY A 125 3.70 -6.47 24.95
CA GLY A 125 4.47 -5.35 25.47
C GLY A 125 3.83 -3.99 25.30
N SER A 126 4.59 -3.01 25.78
CA SER A 126 4.17 -1.62 25.92
C SER A 126 3.74 -0.98 24.60
N MET A 127 4.25 -1.46 23.46
CA MET A 127 3.96 -0.84 22.18
C MET A 127 2.61 -1.24 21.62
N ARG A 128 2.23 -2.52 21.72
CA ARG A 128 0.86 -2.97 21.37
C ARG A 128 -0.15 -2.32 22.29
N SER A 129 0.16 -2.20 23.57
CA SER A 129 -0.68 -1.45 24.51
C SER A 129 -0.82 0.03 24.13
N ALA A 130 0.26 0.71 23.73
CA ALA A 130 0.20 2.09 23.27
C ALA A 130 -0.65 2.24 22.00
N ALA A 131 -0.52 1.32 21.04
CA ALA A 131 -1.33 1.30 19.82
C ALA A 131 -2.83 1.10 20.12
N LEU A 132 -3.15 0.14 20.98
CA LEU A 132 -4.53 -0.09 21.43
C LEU A 132 -5.10 1.12 22.16
N LYS A 133 -4.35 1.74 23.07
CA LYS A 133 -4.78 2.94 23.82
C LYS A 133 -4.98 4.18 22.96
N ALA A 134 -4.31 4.26 21.80
CA ALA A 134 -4.51 5.37 20.88
C ALA A 134 -5.91 5.32 20.23
N LEU A 135 -6.46 4.12 20.04
CA LEU A 135 -7.72 3.89 19.33
C LEU A 135 -8.90 3.58 20.25
N LEU A 136 -8.69 2.68 21.21
CA LEU A 136 -9.75 2.11 22.04
C LEU A 136 -9.90 2.86 23.35
N PRO A 137 -11.12 2.93 23.91
CA PRO A 137 -11.32 3.38 25.28
C PRO A 137 -10.63 2.44 26.28
N GLU A 138 -10.30 2.96 27.46
CA GLU A 138 -9.51 2.24 28.47
C GLU A 138 -10.11 0.89 28.87
N GLN A 139 -11.46 0.81 28.98
CA GLN A 139 -12.13 -0.45 29.30
C GLN A 139 -11.91 -1.52 28.23
N ASP A 140 -11.96 -1.15 26.95
CA ASP A 140 -11.77 -2.09 25.84
C ASP A 140 -10.31 -2.53 25.73
N VAL A 141 -9.35 -1.65 26.06
CA VAL A 141 -7.94 -2.03 26.15
C VAL A 141 -7.75 -3.14 27.18
N ALA A 142 -8.37 -3.00 28.37
CA ALA A 142 -8.29 -4.03 29.41
C ALA A 142 -8.93 -5.35 28.97
N VAL A 143 -10.04 -5.31 28.23
CA VAL A 143 -10.68 -6.51 27.66
C VAL A 143 -9.75 -7.20 26.66
N VAL A 144 -9.13 -6.46 25.74
CA VAL A 144 -8.17 -7.01 24.77
C VAL A 144 -6.97 -7.63 25.49
N GLN A 145 -6.42 -6.96 26.50
CA GLN A 145 -5.30 -7.47 27.29
C GLN A 145 -5.64 -8.72 28.09
N ALA A 146 -6.91 -8.91 28.46
CA ALA A 146 -7.42 -10.14 29.08
C ALA A 146 -7.79 -11.23 28.06
N GLY A 147 -7.51 -11.04 26.76
CA GLY A 147 -7.83 -11.99 25.69
C GLY A 147 -9.28 -11.96 25.22
N GLY A 148 -10.07 -10.96 25.62
CA GLY A 148 -11.45 -10.78 25.19
C GLY A 148 -11.55 -10.24 23.76
N GLN A 149 -12.56 -10.70 23.02
CA GLN A 149 -12.77 -10.36 21.59
C GLN A 149 -13.95 -9.41 21.34
N THR A 150 -14.87 -9.30 22.30
CA THR A 150 -16.05 -8.43 22.20
C THR A 150 -15.80 -7.16 22.99
N LEU A 151 -15.80 -6.03 22.29
CA LEU A 151 -15.48 -4.71 22.85
C LEU A 151 -16.72 -3.83 22.82
N THR A 152 -16.75 -2.80 23.65
CA THR A 152 -17.79 -1.77 23.56
C THR A 152 -17.69 -0.97 22.27
N TRP A 153 -16.46 -0.74 21.79
CA TRP A 153 -16.15 -0.10 20.52
C TRP A 153 -16.46 -0.99 19.30
N GLY A 154 -16.32 -2.31 19.40
CA GLY A 154 -16.42 -3.22 18.25
C GLY A 154 -16.01 -4.65 18.53
N THR A 155 -15.34 -5.28 17.57
CA THR A 155 -14.81 -6.64 17.68
C THR A 155 -13.32 -6.67 17.43
N MET A 156 -12.66 -7.63 18.08
CA MET A 156 -11.25 -7.94 17.90
C MET A 156 -11.10 -9.38 17.44
N LYS A 157 -10.20 -9.60 16.48
CA LYS A 157 -9.78 -10.93 16.04
C LYS A 157 -8.27 -10.97 15.95
N GLU A 158 -7.65 -11.93 16.61
CA GLU A 158 -6.21 -12.20 16.47
C GLU A 158 -6.01 -13.31 15.42
N GLN A 159 -5.21 -13.03 14.40
CA GLN A 159 -4.83 -14.01 13.37
C GLN A 159 -3.32 -14.01 13.25
N GLN A 160 -2.70 -15.16 13.53
CA GLN A 160 -1.24 -15.30 13.62
C GLN A 160 -0.63 -14.31 14.63
N ASP A 161 -0.08 -13.20 14.13
CA ASP A 161 0.61 -12.15 14.88
C ASP A 161 -0.03 -10.77 14.66
N THR A 162 -1.22 -10.73 14.05
CA THR A 162 -1.95 -9.51 13.73
C THR A 162 -3.25 -9.42 14.51
N VAL A 163 -3.48 -8.28 15.14
CA VAL A 163 -4.76 -7.91 15.77
C VAL A 163 -5.58 -7.12 14.79
N HIS A 164 -6.73 -7.67 14.41
CA HIS A 164 -7.71 -6.96 13.59
C HIS A 164 -8.82 -6.43 14.48
N LEU A 165 -9.13 -5.15 14.32
CA LEU A 165 -10.17 -4.42 15.03
C LEU A 165 -11.19 -3.93 14.02
N VAL A 166 -12.47 -4.18 14.27
CA VAL A 166 -13.58 -3.71 13.45
C VAL A 166 -14.58 -2.98 14.35
N VAL A 167 -14.93 -1.75 14.00
CA VAL A 167 -15.92 -0.98 14.77
C VAL A 167 -17.28 -1.68 14.75
N LYS A 168 -18.06 -1.55 15.82
CA LYS A 168 -19.42 -2.08 15.86
C LYS A 168 -20.26 -1.51 14.71
N GLY A 169 -20.85 -2.40 13.90
CA GLY A 169 -21.58 -2.02 12.67
C GLY A 169 -20.73 -1.96 11.39
N GLY A 170 -19.41 -2.17 11.49
CA GLY A 170 -18.45 -2.04 10.37
C GLY A 170 -18.17 -3.30 9.55
N GLU A 171 -18.85 -4.43 9.82
CA GLU A 171 -18.61 -5.69 9.11
C GLU A 171 -18.90 -5.61 7.60
N GLN A 172 -19.73 -4.66 7.17
CA GLN A 172 -20.17 -4.51 5.77
C GLN A 172 -19.30 -3.60 4.90
N ALA A 173 -18.22 -3.01 5.41
CA ALA A 173 -17.29 -2.28 4.55
C ALA A 173 -16.74 -3.25 3.48
N ALA A 174 -17.23 -3.12 2.25
CA ALA A 174 -16.83 -3.92 1.09
C ALA A 174 -15.33 -3.78 0.83
N ASP A 175 -14.79 -4.52 -0.15
CA ASP A 175 -13.43 -4.34 -0.66
C ASP A 175 -13.23 -2.89 -1.17
N VAL A 176 -13.02 -1.93 -0.25
CA VAL A 176 -12.93 -0.49 -0.55
C VAL A 176 -11.58 -0.17 -1.19
N LEU A 177 -10.57 -1.01 -0.95
CA LEU A 177 -9.24 -0.86 -1.53
C LEU A 177 -9.19 -1.70 -2.81
N ASN A 178 -9.31 -1.03 -3.95
CA ASN A 178 -8.98 -1.63 -5.23
C ASN A 178 -7.46 -1.66 -5.38
N PRO A 179 -6.86 -2.77 -5.85
CA PRO A 179 -5.44 -2.82 -6.17
C PRO A 179 -5.07 -1.73 -7.17
N ILE A 180 -4.05 -0.95 -6.84
CA ILE A 180 -3.51 0.10 -7.71
C ILE A 180 -2.14 -0.36 -8.19
N SER A 181 -1.93 -0.35 -9.50
CA SER A 181 -0.64 -0.69 -10.12
C SER A 181 0.12 0.57 -10.51
N PHE A 182 1.45 0.46 -10.60
CA PHE A 182 2.27 1.45 -11.31
C PHE A 182 1.95 1.43 -12.81
N ASN A 183 2.20 2.52 -13.53
CA ASN A 183 1.91 2.58 -14.98
C ASN A 183 2.86 1.73 -15.83
N THR A 184 3.95 1.23 -15.24
CA THR A 184 4.98 0.43 -15.92
C THR A 184 4.78 -1.04 -15.65
N THR A 185 4.92 -1.90 -16.67
CA THR A 185 4.92 -3.37 -16.51
C THR A 185 6.33 -3.93 -16.33
N LYS A 186 6.45 -5.20 -15.92
CA LYS A 186 7.71 -5.91 -15.79
C LYS A 186 8.44 -6.06 -17.13
N GLU A 187 7.71 -6.22 -18.24
CA GLU A 187 8.30 -6.25 -19.59
C GLU A 187 8.89 -4.90 -19.97
N GLN A 188 8.24 -3.80 -19.59
CA GLN A 188 8.75 -2.44 -19.82
C GLN A 188 9.92 -2.10 -18.88
N ALA A 189 9.94 -2.65 -17.68
CA ALA A 189 11.02 -2.47 -16.70
C ALA A 189 12.30 -3.22 -17.09
N LEU A 190 12.19 -4.40 -17.72
CA LEU A 190 13.31 -5.28 -18.09
C LEU A 190 14.51 -4.56 -18.73
N PRO A 191 14.39 -3.79 -19.83
CA PRO A 191 15.54 -3.15 -20.46
C PRO A 191 16.24 -2.15 -19.54
N LYS A 192 15.48 -1.43 -18.69
CA LYS A 192 16.03 -0.48 -17.72
C LYS A 192 16.76 -1.20 -16.58
N MET A 193 16.20 -2.30 -16.09
CA MET A 193 16.87 -3.16 -15.10
C MET A 193 18.19 -3.71 -15.65
N GLN A 194 18.20 -4.21 -16.88
CA GLN A 194 19.41 -4.72 -17.53
C GLN A 194 20.46 -3.63 -17.77
N ALA A 195 20.04 -2.43 -18.21
CA ALA A 195 20.92 -1.28 -18.32
C ALA A 195 21.50 -0.84 -16.95
N GLY A 196 20.74 -1.08 -15.88
CA GLY A 196 21.17 -0.89 -14.49
C GLY A 196 22.13 -1.95 -13.96
N GLY A 197 22.55 -2.92 -14.77
CA GLY A 197 23.53 -3.95 -14.39
C GLY A 197 22.91 -5.25 -13.84
N PHE A 198 21.59 -5.39 -13.88
CA PHE A 198 20.93 -6.64 -13.50
C PHE A 198 20.94 -7.67 -14.63
N LYS A 199 21.07 -8.94 -14.25
CA LYS A 199 20.72 -10.08 -15.12
C LYS A 199 19.34 -10.57 -14.72
N CYS A 200 18.39 -10.51 -15.64
CA CYS A 200 16.99 -10.78 -15.34
C CYS A 200 16.41 -11.94 -16.15
N GLU A 201 15.45 -12.63 -15.55
CA GLU A 201 14.67 -13.71 -16.14
C GLU A 201 13.21 -13.64 -15.69
N PHE A 202 12.28 -13.98 -16.58
CA PHE A 202 10.88 -14.15 -16.20
C PHE A 202 10.73 -15.51 -15.51
N LYS A 203 10.21 -15.51 -14.29
CA LYS A 203 9.89 -16.75 -13.57
C LYS A 203 8.40 -16.98 -13.57
N ALA A 204 8.04 -18.19 -14.02
CA ALA A 204 6.70 -18.70 -13.79
C ALA A 204 6.43 -18.76 -12.28
N PRO A 205 5.17 -18.55 -11.88
CA PRO A 205 4.82 -18.61 -10.48
C PRO A 205 5.15 -19.97 -9.85
N ILE A 206 5.66 -19.94 -8.62
CA ILE A 206 5.87 -21.13 -7.79
C ILE A 206 4.68 -21.21 -6.82
N GLY A 207 3.76 -22.15 -7.04
CA GLY A 207 2.58 -22.36 -6.18
C GLY A 207 1.29 -21.75 -6.73
N SER A 208 0.37 -21.35 -5.84
CA SER A 208 -0.99 -20.90 -6.19
C SER A 208 -1.11 -19.42 -6.59
N THR A 209 -0.03 -18.65 -6.51
CA THR A 209 -0.01 -17.25 -6.92
C THR A 209 0.12 -17.17 -8.44
N GLN A 210 -0.93 -16.81 -9.19
CA GLN A 210 -0.94 -16.88 -10.67
C GLN A 210 -0.05 -15.84 -11.41
N GLN A 211 0.93 -15.23 -10.75
CA GLN A 211 1.67 -14.09 -11.31
C GLN A 211 3.11 -14.47 -11.69
N THR A 212 3.43 -14.36 -12.99
CA THR A 212 4.81 -14.39 -13.49
C THR A 212 5.53 -13.13 -12.99
N SER A 213 6.67 -13.29 -12.32
CA SER A 213 7.54 -12.19 -11.89
C SER A 213 8.74 -12.03 -12.82
N LEU A 214 9.33 -10.84 -12.82
CA LEU A 214 10.66 -10.60 -13.36
C LEU A 214 11.66 -10.66 -12.19
N GLU A 215 12.50 -11.68 -12.18
CA GLU A 215 13.55 -11.87 -11.19
C GLU A 215 14.89 -11.40 -11.77
N CYS A 216 15.60 -10.55 -11.03
CA CYS A 216 16.81 -9.88 -11.45
C CYS A 216 17.89 -10.05 -10.39
N ASN A 217 19.10 -10.45 -10.78
CA ASN A 217 20.26 -10.55 -9.89
C ASN A 217 21.36 -9.60 -10.34
N MET A 218 22.06 -8.98 -9.39
CA MET A 218 23.17 -8.06 -9.67
C MET A 218 24.50 -8.64 -9.16
N PHE A 219 25.46 -8.79 -10.07
CA PHE A 219 26.80 -9.33 -9.78
C PHE A 219 27.87 -8.22 -9.90
N GLY A 220 28.98 -8.34 -9.15
CA GLY A 220 30.12 -7.42 -9.23
C GLY A 220 29.94 -6.10 -8.45
N GLY A 221 30.74 -5.08 -8.77
CA GLY A 221 30.60 -3.75 -8.15
C GLY A 221 31.09 -3.66 -6.69
N GLY A 222 32.09 -4.47 -6.30
CA GLY A 222 32.68 -4.45 -4.96
C GLY A 222 31.89 -5.22 -3.89
N PHE A 223 30.86 -5.97 -4.29
CA PHE A 223 29.99 -6.75 -3.42
C PHE A 223 29.95 -8.23 -3.82
N GLU A 224 31.10 -8.79 -4.23
CA GLU A 224 31.19 -10.14 -4.85
C GLU A 224 30.68 -11.26 -3.93
N ASP A 225 30.79 -11.08 -2.62
CA ASP A 225 30.31 -12.02 -1.61
C ASP A 225 28.86 -11.77 -1.15
N ILE A 226 28.16 -10.76 -1.69
CA ILE A 226 26.82 -10.34 -1.26
C ILE A 226 25.81 -10.60 -2.36
N GLN A 227 24.80 -11.39 -2.04
CA GLN A 227 23.69 -11.64 -2.94
C GLN A 227 22.81 -10.41 -3.02
N ARG A 228 22.47 -10.00 -4.24
CA ARG A 228 21.64 -8.84 -4.54
C ARG A 228 20.61 -9.23 -5.58
N SER A 229 19.34 -9.18 -5.20
CA SER A 229 18.23 -9.49 -6.09
C SER A 229 17.11 -8.46 -6.07
N ALA A 230 16.42 -8.34 -7.20
CA ALA A 230 15.21 -7.58 -7.37
C ALA A 230 14.13 -8.49 -7.97
N SER A 231 12.89 -8.38 -7.48
CA SER A 231 11.71 -9.07 -7.99
C SER A 231 10.66 -8.02 -8.31
N LEU A 232 10.14 -8.06 -9.54
CA LEU A 232 9.10 -7.16 -10.03
C LEU A 232 7.90 -8.02 -10.45
N ALA A 233 6.75 -7.83 -9.80
CA ALA A 233 5.55 -8.62 -10.06
C ALA A 233 4.45 -7.76 -10.69
N ASP A 234 3.75 -8.33 -11.67
CA ASP A 234 2.47 -7.83 -12.18
C ASP A 234 1.62 -8.93 -12.84
N ALA A 235 0.37 -8.56 -13.14
CA ALA A 235 -0.57 -9.35 -13.94
C ALA A 235 -0.84 -8.74 -15.33
N GLY A 236 0.09 -7.95 -15.87
CA GLY A 236 -0.03 -7.30 -17.19
C GLY A 236 -0.63 -5.88 -17.19
N ASN A 237 -1.18 -5.43 -16.07
CA ASN A 237 -1.74 -4.07 -15.91
C ASN A 237 -0.81 -3.12 -15.13
N GLY A 238 0.49 -3.43 -15.15
CA GLY A 238 1.52 -2.68 -14.43
C GLY A 238 1.90 -3.26 -13.07
N LEU A 239 3.10 -2.89 -12.61
CA LEU A 239 3.75 -3.41 -11.41
C LEU A 239 2.83 -3.28 -10.18
N SER A 240 2.64 -4.40 -9.49
CA SER A 240 1.85 -4.51 -8.27
C SER A 240 2.73 -4.67 -7.03
N ALA A 241 3.96 -5.18 -7.22
CA ALA A 241 4.97 -5.28 -6.19
C ALA A 241 6.40 -5.14 -6.75
N ILE A 242 7.27 -4.52 -5.97
CA ILE A 242 8.71 -4.44 -6.21
C ILE A 242 9.41 -4.82 -4.91
N THR A 243 10.25 -5.84 -4.96
CA THR A 243 11.12 -6.22 -3.85
C THR A 243 12.56 -6.10 -4.28
N ILE A 244 13.41 -5.44 -3.49
CA ILE A 244 14.86 -5.52 -3.62
C ILE A 244 15.47 -6.01 -2.32
N LYS A 245 16.48 -6.88 -2.41
CA LYS A 245 17.11 -7.51 -1.25
C LYS A 245 18.61 -7.62 -1.44
N ALA A 246 19.34 -7.39 -0.36
CA ALA A 246 20.75 -7.72 -0.22
C ALA A 246 20.95 -8.61 1.02
N TRP A 247 21.69 -9.72 0.86
CA TRP A 247 21.94 -10.67 1.95
C TRP A 247 23.26 -11.43 1.75
N GLN A 248 23.69 -12.16 2.78
CA GLN A 248 24.98 -12.87 2.87
C GLN A 248 26.23 -11.98 3.04
N GLY A 249 26.07 -10.66 3.21
CA GLY A 249 27.14 -9.83 3.73
C GLY A 249 27.52 -10.22 5.16
N LYS A 250 28.79 -10.01 5.53
CA LYS A 250 29.32 -10.34 6.87
C LYS A 250 28.72 -9.45 7.96
N THR A 251 28.19 -8.31 7.58
CA THR A 251 27.56 -7.33 8.48
C THR A 251 26.30 -6.75 7.85
N THR A 252 25.39 -6.30 8.71
CA THR A 252 24.22 -5.51 8.30
C THR A 252 24.62 -4.30 7.43
N ASP A 253 25.68 -3.57 7.80
CA ASP A 253 26.13 -2.38 7.05
C ASP A 253 26.58 -2.72 5.62
N GLN A 254 27.25 -3.85 5.43
CA GLN A 254 27.62 -4.34 4.11
C GLN A 254 26.38 -4.65 3.25
N ASN A 255 25.37 -5.30 3.83
CA ASN A 255 24.10 -5.57 3.14
C ASN A 255 23.36 -4.26 2.81
N ILE A 256 23.36 -3.27 3.70
CA ILE A 256 22.75 -1.96 3.45
C ILE A 256 23.49 -1.23 2.32
N ALA A 257 24.82 -1.23 2.32
CA ALA A 257 25.62 -0.62 1.26
C ALA A 257 25.35 -1.29 -0.10
N ALA A 258 25.28 -2.63 -0.12
CA ALA A 258 24.89 -3.40 -1.29
C ALA A 258 23.48 -3.06 -1.76
N LEU A 259 22.50 -2.96 -0.85
CA LEU A 259 21.13 -2.58 -1.17
C LEU A 259 21.04 -1.16 -1.74
N LYS A 260 21.77 -0.20 -1.16
CA LYS A 260 21.88 1.18 -1.67
C LYS A 260 22.36 1.22 -3.12
N SER A 261 23.29 0.35 -3.50
CA SER A 261 23.77 0.25 -4.90
C SER A 261 22.67 -0.15 -5.89
N MET A 262 21.60 -0.79 -5.41
CA MET A 262 20.49 -1.28 -6.23
C MET A 262 19.32 -0.30 -6.33
N VAL A 263 19.20 0.64 -5.39
CA VAL A 263 18.03 1.53 -5.31
C VAL A 263 17.82 2.30 -6.60
N LYS A 264 18.87 2.96 -7.11
CA LYS A 264 18.80 3.71 -8.36
C LYS A 264 18.33 2.83 -9.54
N PRO A 265 19.02 1.73 -9.90
CA PRO A 265 18.61 0.94 -11.06
C PRO A 265 17.27 0.23 -10.87
N ALA A 266 16.85 -0.10 -9.63
CA ALA A 266 15.56 -0.75 -9.38
C ALA A 266 14.36 0.20 -9.46
N PHE A 267 14.53 1.47 -9.06
CA PHE A 267 13.42 2.44 -9.02
C PHE A 267 13.43 3.45 -10.16
N GLU A 268 14.49 3.55 -10.96
CA GLU A 268 14.48 4.36 -12.20
C GLU A 268 13.79 3.65 -13.40
N VAL A 269 13.17 2.49 -13.15
CA VAL A 269 12.36 1.80 -14.16
C VAL A 269 11.11 2.59 -14.56
N SER A 270 10.63 3.48 -13.69
CA SER A 270 9.45 4.32 -13.91
C SER A 270 9.57 5.67 -13.19
N ASP A 271 8.99 6.71 -13.77
CA ASP A 271 8.92 8.04 -13.12
C ASP A 271 7.94 8.02 -11.93
N ASP A 272 6.95 7.12 -11.95
CA ASP A 272 5.98 6.93 -10.85
C ASP A 272 6.65 6.47 -9.55
N LEU A 273 7.88 5.95 -9.63
CA LEU A 273 8.65 5.44 -8.49
C LEU A 273 9.56 6.49 -7.87
N LYS A 274 9.57 7.73 -8.37
CA LYS A 274 10.50 8.78 -7.91
C LYS A 274 10.38 9.06 -6.41
N ASP A 275 9.16 9.18 -5.89
CA ASP A 275 8.94 9.48 -4.47
C ASP A 275 9.26 8.26 -3.59
N ILE A 276 8.98 7.05 -4.07
CA ILE A 276 9.38 5.80 -3.42
C ILE A 276 10.90 5.70 -3.35
N LYS A 277 11.61 5.98 -4.45
CA LYS A 277 13.07 6.03 -4.49
C LYS A 277 13.61 7.02 -3.46
N ALA A 278 13.10 8.26 -3.44
CA ALA A 278 13.54 9.28 -2.50
C ALA A 278 13.31 8.87 -1.04
N TYR A 279 12.16 8.25 -0.74
CA TYR A 279 11.88 7.70 0.59
C TYR A 279 12.87 6.59 0.97
N VAL A 280 13.15 5.66 0.06
CA VAL A 280 14.08 4.55 0.30
C VAL A 280 15.51 5.07 0.51
N GLU A 281 15.99 5.97 -0.35
CA GLU A 281 17.33 6.56 -0.21
C GLU A 281 17.52 7.28 1.13
N LYS A 282 16.49 8.00 1.58
CA LYS A 282 16.50 8.70 2.88
C LYS A 282 16.52 7.75 4.08
N ASN A 283 15.79 6.63 4.00
CA ASN A 283 15.49 5.77 5.15
C ASN A 283 16.28 4.45 5.17
N LEU A 284 17.22 4.23 4.25
CA LEU A 284 18.20 3.13 4.35
C LEU A 284 19.31 3.47 5.37
N ASP A 285 18.92 3.65 6.63
CA ASP A 285 19.77 4.06 7.76
C ASP A 285 20.08 2.90 8.74
N GLY A 286 19.69 1.68 8.39
CA GLY A 286 19.86 0.49 9.22
C GLY A 286 18.76 0.25 10.26
N LYS A 287 17.67 1.01 10.18
CA LYS A 287 16.44 0.74 10.94
C LYS A 287 15.35 0.21 10.02
N GLU A 288 14.37 -0.45 10.63
CA GLU A 288 13.12 -0.74 9.93
C GLU A 288 12.32 0.54 9.77
N HIS A 289 11.68 0.69 8.61
CA HIS A 289 10.78 1.80 8.32
C HIS A 289 9.59 1.27 7.53
N SER A 290 8.42 1.84 7.73
CA SER A 290 7.31 1.60 6.80
C SER A 290 6.41 2.81 6.72
N ALA A 291 5.96 3.12 5.51
CA ALA A 291 5.08 4.25 5.28
C ALA A 291 4.23 4.02 4.03
N TYR A 292 3.15 4.77 3.94
CA TYR A 292 2.57 5.10 2.64
C TYR A 292 3.42 6.15 1.94
N VAL A 293 3.78 5.86 0.70
CA VAL A 293 4.40 6.82 -0.23
C VAL A 293 3.49 6.89 -1.45
N GLY A 294 2.78 8.02 -1.59
CA GLY A 294 1.62 8.09 -2.48
C GLY A 294 0.59 7.04 -2.09
N LYS A 295 0.28 6.12 -3.00
CA LYS A 295 -0.72 5.06 -2.82
C LYS A 295 -0.14 3.69 -2.43
N PHE A 296 1.19 3.60 -2.31
CA PHE A 296 1.89 2.34 -2.08
C PHE A 296 2.44 2.25 -0.67
N ILE A 297 2.50 1.02 -0.15
CA ILE A 297 3.22 0.71 1.08
C ILE A 297 4.68 0.49 0.72
N VAL A 298 5.58 1.23 1.35
CA VAL A 298 7.01 0.99 1.29
C VAL A 298 7.46 0.48 2.65
N THR A 299 8.08 -0.69 2.67
CA THR A 299 8.58 -1.36 3.88
C THR A 299 10.08 -1.63 3.72
N ILE A 300 10.89 -1.03 4.59
CA ILE A 300 12.33 -1.29 4.71
C ILE A 300 12.51 -2.24 5.91
N GLN A 301 13.10 -3.41 5.66
CA GLN A 301 13.32 -4.44 6.66
C GLN A 301 14.81 -4.69 6.85
N ILE A 302 15.22 -4.81 8.10
CA ILE A 302 16.59 -5.11 8.50
C ILE A 302 16.53 -6.33 9.41
N SER A 303 16.85 -7.49 8.84
CA SER A 303 16.80 -8.75 9.55
C SER A 303 18.21 -9.20 9.93
N LYS A 304 18.37 -9.65 11.18
CA LYS A 304 19.56 -10.38 11.62
C LYS A 304 19.19 -11.83 11.87
N SER A 305 19.89 -12.74 11.20
CA SER A 305 19.70 -14.17 11.38
C SER A 305 21.02 -14.85 11.70
N LEU A 306 21.07 -15.54 12.83
CA LEU A 306 22.21 -16.38 13.21
C LEU A 306 22.43 -17.55 12.22
N MET A 307 21.40 -17.96 11.50
CA MET A 307 21.43 -19.13 10.60
C MET A 307 21.50 -18.73 9.11
N LEU A 308 20.85 -17.64 8.72
CA LEU A 308 20.71 -17.24 7.31
C LEU A 308 21.55 -16.00 6.94
N GLY A 309 22.27 -15.43 7.92
CA GLY A 309 23.01 -14.18 7.79
C GLY A 309 22.10 -12.95 7.89
N ASP A 310 22.73 -11.79 8.05
CA ASP A 310 22.04 -10.50 8.01
C ASP A 310 21.44 -10.26 6.62
N SER A 311 20.32 -9.55 6.55
CA SER A 311 19.74 -9.09 5.29
C SER A 311 19.08 -7.73 5.43
N ALA A 312 19.10 -6.98 4.34
CA ALA A 312 18.37 -5.75 4.17
C ALA A 312 17.45 -5.88 2.97
N ALA A 313 16.20 -5.47 3.10
CA ALA A 313 15.22 -5.54 2.04
C ALA A 313 14.35 -4.28 1.98
N VAL A 314 13.90 -3.94 0.77
CA VAL A 314 12.83 -2.97 0.53
C VAL A 314 11.73 -3.71 -0.21
N ASN A 315 10.52 -3.64 0.32
CA ASN A 315 9.31 -4.15 -0.30
C ASN A 315 8.37 -2.98 -0.58
N VAL A 316 7.91 -2.88 -1.81
CA VAL A 316 6.93 -1.92 -2.27
C VAL A 316 5.74 -2.70 -2.76
N THR A 317 4.57 -2.47 -2.18
CA THR A 317 3.34 -3.15 -2.57
C THR A 317 2.19 -2.16 -2.60
N HIS A 318 1.15 -2.46 -3.36
CA HIS A 318 -0.13 -1.81 -3.15
C HIS A 318 -0.76 -2.30 -1.83
N GLU A 319 -1.71 -1.52 -1.33
CA GLU A 319 -2.53 -1.95 -0.21
C GLU A 319 -3.51 -3.04 -0.63
N THR A 320 -3.64 -4.07 0.19
CA THR A 320 -4.67 -5.10 0.05
C THR A 320 -5.70 -4.93 1.16
N ASN A 321 -6.90 -5.51 1.03
CA ASN A 321 -7.93 -5.45 2.09
C ASN A 321 -7.60 -6.33 3.32
N ASP A 322 -6.33 -6.39 3.73
CA ASP A 322 -5.84 -7.18 4.86
C ASP A 322 -6.14 -6.51 6.21
N PHE A 323 -7.41 -6.18 6.41
CA PHE A 323 -8.03 -5.83 7.69
C PHE A 323 -8.84 -7.01 8.25
N GLY A 324 -8.50 -8.25 7.86
CA GLY A 324 -9.15 -9.45 8.37
C GLY A 324 -10.58 -9.68 7.84
N ALA A 325 -10.92 -9.13 6.66
CA ALA A 325 -12.21 -9.43 6.04
C ALA A 325 -12.28 -10.92 5.69
N THR A 326 -13.04 -11.69 6.48
CA THR A 326 -13.44 -13.04 6.12
C THR A 326 -14.19 -12.98 4.80
N LYS A 327 -13.61 -13.51 3.73
CA LYS A 327 -14.40 -14.01 2.61
C LYS A 327 -15.38 -15.03 3.20
N LYS A 328 -16.67 -14.70 3.19
CA LYS A 328 -17.74 -15.67 3.46
C LYS A 328 -17.83 -16.65 2.31
#